data_AF-A0A9W8Q8L2-F1
#
_entry.id   AF-A0A9W8Q8L2-F1
#
_cell.length_a   1.000
_cell.length_b   1.000
_cell.length_c   1.000
_cell.angle_alpha   90.00
_cell.angle_beta   90.00
_cell.angle_gamma   90.00
#
_symmetry.space_group_name_H-M   'P 1'
#
loop_
_entity.id
_entity.type
_entity.pdbx_description
1 polymer ?
#
loop_
_entity_poly.entity_id
_entity_poly.type
_entity_poly.pdbx_seq_one_letter_code
_entity_poly.pdbx_strand_id
1 'polypeptide(L)'
;MTNRMFLATALTVAHRTILSTTTTYLNIWNTNLWTKSEVTPNKSRLCERLLLRFDHVSQSEKAIYACITTAGSVTAMCNAHLYLRSKARVRYGKMQACSIFPTDSDLYYIFDDYGRLDRRFCGRGTQRGSGVWGSELDYDEILLIKSLDIRSSVQATEKRLLMARMLTAVVLEFAREQQRKFFAIVASPEDDERAWEEDIYYRRPLPQDQEFCALGSRFWQLHRFRRIGLSPFLAFTDDINHPSRALIDDFRLPRKRAASALVQDWMSEVESLLSGRALDFEILLIGFTEDVPTPSWTWVDSKGMTILHHAARSAKVYAVDYFMRAFPPLIEMRDIFNRTPLDALLNEREVETIVCTFEEDIRFPDWKYVTCIGLLSGTEIYQPLSLEDFDNPTDTMAIMKTMDAKYPRIMT
;
A
#
# COMPACT_ATOMS: atom_id res chain seq x y z
N MET A 1 32.60 20.94 12.16
CA MET A 1 33.04 21.71 10.96
C MET A 1 32.96 20.90 9.66
N THR A 2 32.99 19.57 9.70
CA THR A 2 32.85 18.68 8.54
C THR A 2 31.48 18.76 7.85
N ASN A 3 30.35 18.83 8.57
CA ASN A 3 29.00 18.89 7.96
C ASN A 3 28.72 20.13 7.06
N ARG A 4 29.53 21.19 7.12
CA ARG A 4 29.29 22.43 6.33
C ARG A 4 29.83 22.38 4.91
N MET A 5 30.88 21.60 4.64
CA MET A 5 31.46 21.48 3.29
C MET A 5 30.65 20.52 2.40
N PHE A 6 29.99 19.51 2.97
CA PHE A 6 29.36 18.43 2.20
C PHE A 6 27.95 18.77 1.67
N LEU A 7 27.16 19.56 2.41
CA LEU A 7 25.87 20.08 1.94
C LEU A 7 26.01 20.93 0.67
N ALA A 8 27.12 21.66 0.52
CA ALA A 8 27.41 22.40 -0.70
C ALA A 8 27.61 21.44 -1.90
N THR A 9 28.17 20.24 -1.67
CA THR A 9 28.39 19.23 -2.71
C THR A 9 27.08 18.58 -3.15
N ALA A 10 26.19 18.18 -2.23
CA ALA A 10 24.88 17.63 -2.56
C ALA A 10 24.02 18.62 -3.38
N LEU A 11 24.07 19.90 -3.02
CA LEU A 11 23.41 20.98 -3.75
C LEU A 11 24.03 21.23 -5.13
N THR A 12 25.35 21.10 -5.26
CA THR A 12 26.04 21.25 -6.55
C THR A 12 25.76 20.07 -7.49
N VAL A 13 25.62 18.85 -6.95
CA VAL A 13 25.24 17.65 -7.72
C VAL A 13 23.79 17.75 -8.17
N ALA A 14 22.85 18.08 -7.29
CA ALA A 14 21.46 18.34 -7.67
C ALA A 14 21.37 19.45 -8.73
N HIS A 15 22.12 20.55 -8.58
CA HIS A 15 22.17 21.64 -9.55
C HIS A 15 22.78 21.22 -10.90
N ARG A 16 23.79 20.33 -10.92
CA ARG A 16 24.37 19.79 -12.17
C ARG A 16 23.44 18.81 -12.89
N THR A 17 22.68 17.99 -12.17
CA THR A 17 21.68 17.09 -12.77
C THR A 17 20.48 17.88 -13.31
N ILE A 18 20.15 19.03 -12.68
CA ILE A 18 19.08 19.94 -13.10
C ILE A 18 19.46 20.77 -14.34
N LEU A 19 20.73 21.20 -14.48
CA LEU A 19 21.18 22.08 -15.56
C LEU A 19 21.31 21.42 -16.97
N SER A 20 20.97 20.14 -17.15
CA SER A 20 20.89 19.57 -18.51
C SER A 20 19.61 19.94 -19.26
N THR A 21 18.61 20.50 -18.56
CA THR A 21 17.38 21.02 -19.17
C THR A 21 16.90 22.25 -18.39
N THR A 22 16.94 23.40 -19.06
CA THR A 22 16.35 24.70 -18.68
C THR A 22 17.06 25.52 -17.59
N THR A 23 17.48 26.74 -17.97
CA THR A 23 18.23 27.70 -17.15
C THR A 23 17.29 28.51 -16.25
N THR A 24 17.31 28.28 -14.94
CA THR A 24 16.82 29.26 -13.94
C THR A 24 17.68 29.17 -12.67
N TYR A 25 18.19 30.32 -12.22
CA TYR A 25 19.14 30.44 -11.10
C TYR A 25 18.44 30.16 -9.76
N LEU A 26 18.91 29.15 -9.01
CA LEU A 26 18.42 28.78 -7.68
C LEU A 26 19.45 29.15 -6.60
N ASN A 27 19.06 30.00 -5.65
CA ASN A 27 19.90 30.34 -4.49
C ASN A 27 19.54 29.44 -3.30
N ILE A 28 20.37 28.43 -3.02
CA ILE A 28 20.20 27.62 -1.80
C ILE A 28 20.97 28.26 -0.65
N TRP A 29 20.26 28.64 0.41
CA TRP A 29 20.86 29.12 1.67
C TRP A 29 20.88 28.00 2.70
N ASN A 30 22.07 27.70 3.22
CA ASN A 30 22.28 26.72 4.29
C ASN A 30 21.98 27.40 5.64
N THR A 31 20.77 27.24 6.19
CA THR A 31 20.36 27.90 7.44
C THR A 31 20.42 26.97 8.64
N ASN A 32 21.60 26.91 9.27
CA ASN A 32 21.68 26.80 10.72
C ASN A 32 22.11 28.17 11.25
N LEU A 33 21.19 29.13 11.30
CA LEU A 33 21.30 30.42 12.00
C LEU A 33 19.97 31.17 11.91
N TRP A 34 19.29 31.30 13.04
CA TRP A 34 18.35 32.40 13.27
C TRP A 34 19.18 33.67 13.45
N THR A 35 19.33 34.48 12.42
CA THR A 35 19.78 35.87 12.56
C THR A 35 18.91 36.77 11.69
N LYS A 36 18.22 37.70 12.35
CA LYS A 36 17.60 38.88 11.74
C LYS A 36 18.63 39.52 10.80
N SER A 37 18.30 39.70 9.52
CA SER A 37 19.01 40.65 8.67
C SER A 37 18.01 41.64 8.09
N GLU A 38 18.30 42.91 8.30
CA GLU A 38 17.54 44.08 7.88
C GLU A 38 17.33 44.13 6.37
N VAL A 39 16.15 44.63 6.01
CA VAL A 39 15.66 44.79 4.64
C VAL A 39 16.28 46.05 4.04
N THR A 40 16.98 45.91 2.92
CA THR A 40 17.10 47.00 1.94
C THR A 40 16.11 46.73 0.81
N PRO A 41 15.22 47.69 0.46
CA PRO A 41 14.19 47.47 -0.54
C PRO A 41 14.70 47.94 -1.89
N ASN A 42 15.13 47.03 -2.76
CA ASN A 42 15.00 47.26 -4.21
C ASN A 42 15.26 45.99 -5.04
N LYS A 43 14.29 45.69 -5.91
CA LYS A 43 14.17 44.54 -6.82
C LYS A 43 13.71 43.23 -6.16
N SER A 44 12.38 43.11 -6.05
CA SER A 44 11.62 41.89 -5.78
C SER A 44 11.82 40.82 -6.87
N ARG A 45 13.01 40.20 -6.92
CA ARG A 45 13.14 38.89 -7.53
C ARG A 45 12.48 37.89 -6.59
N LEU A 46 11.43 37.22 -7.06
CA LEU A 46 10.80 36.06 -6.40
C LEU A 46 11.90 35.04 -6.06
N CYS A 47 12.43 35.11 -4.85
CA CYS A 47 13.43 34.15 -4.38
C CYS A 47 12.69 32.89 -3.94
N GLU A 48 12.80 31.83 -4.73
CA GLU A 48 12.45 30.49 -4.26
C GLU A 48 13.55 30.01 -3.32
N ARG A 49 13.15 29.57 -2.12
CA ARG A 49 14.06 29.07 -1.08
C ARG A 49 13.70 27.65 -0.74
N LEU A 50 14.69 26.75 -0.90
CA LEU A 50 14.62 25.38 -0.40
C LEU A 50 15.08 25.37 1.07
N LEU A 51 14.24 24.82 1.95
CA LEU A 51 14.53 24.61 3.35
C LEU A 51 14.51 23.11 3.63
N LEU A 52 15.50 22.63 4.39
CA LEU A 52 15.58 21.25 4.84
C LEU A 52 15.70 21.26 6.36
N ARG A 53 14.76 20.59 7.03
CA ARG A 53 14.75 20.37 8.48
C ARG A 53 14.75 18.89 8.75
N PHE A 54 15.43 18.49 9.82
CA PHE A 54 15.41 17.12 10.30
C PHE A 54 15.22 17.12 11.81
N ASP A 55 14.43 16.17 12.29
CA ASP A 55 14.16 15.98 13.70
C ASP A 55 14.44 14.52 14.07
N HIS A 56 15.08 14.30 15.22
CA HIS A 56 15.29 12.96 15.75
C HIS A 56 14.02 12.53 16.49
N VAL A 57 13.25 11.61 15.90
CA VAL A 57 12.05 11.04 16.53
C VAL A 57 12.45 10.01 17.59
N SER A 58 13.39 9.14 17.24
CA SER A 58 13.95 8.14 18.15
C SER A 58 15.39 7.79 17.77
N GLN A 59 16.03 6.88 18.53
CA GLN A 59 17.38 6.40 18.17
C GLN A 59 17.40 5.64 16.83
N SER A 60 16.28 5.05 16.45
CA SER A 60 16.10 4.23 15.24
C SER A 60 15.31 4.93 14.14
N GLU A 61 14.94 6.20 14.31
CA GLU A 61 14.08 6.92 13.36
C GLU A 61 14.45 8.40 13.28
N LYS A 62 14.54 8.91 12.05
CA LYS A 62 14.77 10.33 11.77
C LYS A 62 13.67 10.85 10.85
N ALA A 63 12.97 11.90 11.27
CA ALA A 63 12.03 12.61 10.42
C ALA A 63 12.77 13.66 9.58
N ILE A 64 12.40 13.76 8.31
CA ILE A 64 13.00 14.64 7.30
C ILE A 64 11.86 15.46 6.70
N TYR A 65 11.99 16.78 6.80
CA TYR A 65 11.04 17.74 6.27
C TYR A 65 11.77 18.64 5.28
N ALA A 66 11.47 18.48 3.99
CA ALA A 66 11.97 19.36 2.94
C ALA A 66 10.82 20.23 2.44
N CYS A 67 11.04 21.54 2.28
CA CYS A 67 10.02 22.41 1.70
C CYS A 67 10.62 23.48 0.79
N ILE A 68 9.85 23.89 -0.20
CA ILE A 68 10.15 25.02 -1.07
C ILE A 68 9.21 26.14 -0.67
N THR A 69 9.77 27.33 -0.49
CA THR A 69 9.01 28.54 -0.16
C THR A 69 9.15 29.56 -1.29
N THR A 70 8.05 30.23 -1.61
CA THR A 70 8.00 31.32 -2.59
C THR A 70 7.32 32.52 -1.93
N ALA A 71 7.98 33.68 -1.95
CA ALA A 71 7.49 34.89 -1.28
C ALA A 71 7.12 34.67 0.21
N GLY A 72 7.88 33.82 0.91
CA GLY A 72 7.68 33.53 2.34
C GLY A 72 6.58 32.52 2.67
N SER A 73 5.87 31.99 1.66
CA SER A 73 4.85 30.94 1.84
C SER A 73 5.36 29.60 1.33
N VAL A 74 5.09 28.51 2.05
CA VAL A 74 5.41 27.14 1.60
C VAL A 74 4.60 26.82 0.35
N THR A 75 5.25 26.52 -0.76
CA THR A 75 4.60 26.16 -2.03
C THR A 75 4.66 24.66 -2.30
N ALA A 76 5.69 23.97 -1.80
CA ALA A 76 5.80 22.53 -1.88
C ALA A 76 6.47 21.98 -0.61
N MET A 77 6.12 20.77 -0.21
CA MET A 77 6.63 20.09 0.98
C MET A 77 6.78 18.59 0.72
N CYS A 78 7.80 17.98 1.32
CA CYS A 78 8.01 16.55 1.34
C CYS A 78 8.32 16.12 2.77
N ASN A 79 7.56 15.15 3.27
CA ASN A 79 7.75 14.55 4.57
C ASN A 79 8.23 13.11 4.39
N ALA A 80 9.37 12.77 4.99
CA ALA A 80 9.94 11.45 4.91
C ALA A 80 10.52 11.00 6.25
N HIS A 81 10.54 9.68 6.48
CA HIS A 81 11.04 9.05 7.69
C HIS A 81 12.13 8.05 7.31
N LEU A 82 13.33 8.23 7.86
CA LEU A 82 14.44 7.29 7.71
C LEU A 82 14.49 6.35 8.92
N TYR A 83 14.12 5.10 8.70
CA TYR A 83 14.15 4.02 9.67
C TYR A 83 15.50 3.30 9.63
N LEU A 84 16.19 3.35 10.77
CA LEU A 84 17.47 2.68 11.01
C LEU A 84 17.22 1.30 11.65
N ARG A 85 16.82 0.33 10.83
CA ARG A 85 16.58 -1.08 11.16
C ARG A 85 17.77 -1.73 11.85
N SER A 86 19.01 -1.40 11.48
CA SER A 86 20.19 -1.91 12.18
C SER A 86 20.13 -1.61 13.69
N LYS A 87 19.71 -0.39 14.05
CA LYS A 87 19.52 0.03 15.44
C LYS A 87 18.24 -0.54 16.05
N ALA A 88 17.15 -0.58 15.29
CA ALA A 88 15.89 -1.15 15.74
C ALA A 88 16.03 -2.64 16.11
N ARG A 89 16.75 -3.44 15.31
CA ARG A 89 17.00 -4.86 15.58
C ARG A 89 17.82 -5.12 16.83
N VAL A 90 18.84 -4.29 17.09
CA VAL A 90 19.61 -4.39 18.33
C VAL A 90 18.73 -4.11 19.55
N ARG A 91 17.74 -3.22 19.42
CA ARG A 91 16.73 -2.99 20.46
C ARG A 91 15.74 -4.14 20.57
N TYR A 92 15.23 -4.64 19.45
CA TYR A 92 14.29 -5.78 19.40
C TYR A 92 14.87 -7.03 20.05
N GLY A 93 16.12 -7.39 19.74
CA GLY A 93 16.80 -8.53 20.37
C GLY A 93 16.95 -8.39 21.89
N LYS A 94 16.86 -7.17 22.43
CA LYS A 94 16.89 -6.88 23.87
C LYS A 94 15.49 -6.72 24.49
N MET A 95 14.48 -6.39 23.71
CA MET A 95 13.09 -6.16 24.11
C MET A 95 12.20 -7.12 23.31
N GLN A 96 11.90 -8.29 23.87
CA GLN A 96 11.26 -9.45 23.22
C GLN A 96 9.86 -9.24 22.56
N ALA A 97 9.35 -8.02 22.32
CA ALA A 97 7.94 -7.87 21.92
C ALA A 97 7.50 -6.61 21.15
N CYS A 98 8.36 -5.85 20.46
CA CYS A 98 7.90 -4.64 19.75
C CYS A 98 8.32 -4.59 18.28
N SER A 99 7.37 -4.59 17.35
CA SER A 99 7.61 -4.46 15.89
C SER A 99 8.65 -3.37 15.57
N ILE A 100 9.48 -3.61 14.55
CA ILE A 100 10.50 -2.65 14.10
C ILE A 100 9.85 -1.34 13.62
N PHE A 101 8.69 -1.45 12.99
CA PHE A 101 7.91 -0.32 12.53
C PHE A 101 6.77 -0.03 13.50
N PRO A 102 6.43 1.23 13.71
CA PRO A 102 5.19 1.59 14.40
C PRO A 102 3.98 0.91 13.75
N THR A 103 3.00 0.47 14.53
CA THR A 103 1.79 -0.20 14.01
C THR A 103 0.93 0.69 13.12
N ASP A 104 1.07 2.00 13.27
CA ASP A 104 0.46 3.04 12.44
C ASP A 104 1.31 3.40 11.21
N SER A 105 2.47 2.77 11.01
CA SER A 105 3.31 2.98 9.84
C SER A 105 2.80 2.19 8.65
N ASP A 106 2.76 2.84 7.48
CA ASP A 106 2.42 2.19 6.22
C ASP A 106 3.34 1.00 5.86
N LEU A 107 4.55 0.99 6.40
CA LEU A 107 5.49 -0.12 6.24
C LEU A 107 4.98 -1.43 6.88
N TYR A 108 4.09 -1.36 7.87
CA TYR A 108 3.49 -2.55 8.50
C TYR A 108 2.68 -3.40 7.51
N TYR A 109 2.22 -2.83 6.38
CA TYR A 109 1.49 -3.59 5.36
C TYR A 109 2.38 -4.45 4.46
N ILE A 110 3.67 -4.13 4.38
CA ILE A 110 4.62 -4.81 3.47
C ILE A 110 5.76 -5.51 4.21
N PHE A 111 5.99 -5.18 5.48
CA PHE A 111 7.00 -5.82 6.32
C PHE A 111 6.36 -6.54 7.51
N ASP A 112 6.96 -7.65 7.91
CA ASP A 112 6.62 -8.36 9.15
C ASP A 112 7.12 -7.62 10.41
N ASP A 113 6.81 -8.15 11.59
CA ASP A 113 7.22 -7.58 12.88
C ASP A 113 8.75 -7.49 13.06
N TYR A 114 9.51 -8.28 12.30
CA TYR A 114 10.98 -8.29 12.28
C TYR A 114 11.56 -7.37 11.21
N GLY A 115 10.70 -6.59 10.56
CA GLY A 115 11.02 -5.69 9.46
C GLY A 115 11.59 -6.43 8.26
N ARG A 116 11.19 -7.68 8.01
CA ARG A 116 11.49 -8.43 6.78
C ARG A 116 10.33 -8.28 5.82
N LEU A 117 10.63 -8.20 4.53
CA LEU A 117 9.63 -8.11 3.49
C LEU A 117 8.74 -9.34 3.58
N ASP A 118 7.43 -9.09 3.63
CA ASP A 118 6.47 -10.16 3.73
C ASP A 118 6.64 -11.17 2.58
N ARG A 119 6.62 -12.45 2.93
CA ARG A 119 6.85 -13.56 1.99
C ARG A 119 5.90 -13.55 0.81
N ARG A 120 4.71 -12.96 0.96
CA ARG A 120 3.73 -12.79 -0.13
C ARG A 120 4.27 -11.94 -1.28
N PHE A 121 5.15 -10.97 -0.99
CA PHE A 121 5.68 -10.05 -1.99
C PHE A 121 7.02 -10.47 -2.61
N CYS A 122 7.77 -11.38 -1.96
CA CYS A 122 9.05 -11.88 -2.47
C CYS A 122 9.07 -13.37 -2.85
N GLY A 123 8.12 -14.15 -2.32
CA GLY A 123 8.03 -15.60 -2.48
C GLY A 123 7.36 -16.05 -3.78
N ARG A 124 7.08 -17.35 -3.89
CA ARG A 124 6.35 -17.92 -5.03
C ARG A 124 4.86 -17.65 -4.82
N GLY A 125 4.27 -16.77 -5.61
CA GLY A 125 2.83 -16.50 -5.52
C GLY A 125 2.37 -15.42 -6.50
N THR A 126 1.06 -15.32 -6.65
CA THR A 126 0.39 -14.28 -7.45
C THR A 126 0.74 -12.87 -6.97
N GLN A 127 0.93 -12.71 -5.66
CA GLN A 127 1.27 -11.46 -4.95
C GLN A 127 2.69 -10.93 -5.20
N ARG A 128 3.57 -11.72 -5.81
CA ARG A 128 4.96 -11.34 -6.13
C ARG A 128 5.03 -10.21 -7.18
N GLY A 129 3.98 -9.96 -7.95
CA GLY A 129 3.97 -8.94 -9.01
C GLY A 129 5.11 -9.16 -10.01
N SER A 130 5.91 -8.14 -10.29
CA SER A 130 7.10 -8.26 -11.15
C SER A 130 8.19 -9.17 -10.56
N GLY A 131 8.18 -9.37 -9.24
CA GLY A 131 9.16 -10.19 -8.54
C GLY A 131 10.58 -9.65 -8.54
N VAL A 132 10.71 -8.37 -8.87
CA VAL A 132 11.99 -7.67 -8.97
C VAL A 132 12.58 -7.32 -7.61
N TRP A 133 11.72 -7.26 -6.59
CA TRP A 133 12.09 -7.05 -5.21
C TRP A 133 12.02 -8.38 -4.46
N GLY A 134 13.03 -8.63 -3.64
CA GLY A 134 13.18 -9.84 -2.85
C GLY A 134 13.73 -9.57 -1.46
N SER A 135 14.48 -10.53 -0.93
CA SER A 135 15.05 -10.48 0.42
C SER A 135 16.08 -9.37 0.62
N GLU A 136 16.52 -8.68 -0.43
CA GLU A 136 17.37 -7.48 -0.29
C GLU A 136 16.66 -6.37 0.51
N LEU A 137 15.33 -6.31 0.42
CA LEU A 137 14.53 -5.40 1.25
C LEU A 137 14.54 -5.79 2.73
N ASP A 138 15.15 -6.90 3.17
CA ASP A 138 15.19 -7.30 4.58
C ASP A 138 16.32 -6.63 5.37
N TYR A 139 17.38 -6.15 4.73
CA TYR A 139 18.64 -5.88 5.47
C TYR A 139 18.98 -4.40 5.62
N ASP A 140 18.88 -3.60 4.55
CA ASP A 140 19.38 -2.23 4.52
C ASP A 140 18.43 -1.23 5.23
N GLU A 141 18.74 0.06 5.28
CA GLU A 141 17.83 1.03 5.92
C GLU A 141 16.65 1.40 5.01
N ILE A 142 15.55 1.86 5.59
CA ILE A 142 14.34 2.23 4.83
C ILE A 142 14.07 3.72 4.96
N LEU A 143 13.98 4.40 3.83
CA LEU A 143 13.48 5.77 3.73
C LEU A 143 12.02 5.74 3.25
N LEU A 144 11.07 5.94 4.14
CA LEU A 144 9.66 6.08 3.78
C LEU A 144 9.36 7.54 3.44
N ILE A 145 8.99 7.83 2.19
CA ILE A 145 8.42 9.12 1.80
C ILE A 145 6.93 9.07 2.10
N LYS A 146 6.49 9.79 3.14
CA LYS A 146 5.11 9.79 3.62
C LYS A 146 4.20 10.66 2.77
N SER A 147 4.63 11.89 2.48
CA SER A 147 3.84 12.82 1.66
C SER A 147 4.74 13.68 0.79
N LEU A 148 4.23 14.03 -0.39
CA LEU A 148 4.84 14.97 -1.32
C LEU A 148 3.76 15.90 -1.84
N ASP A 149 3.63 17.05 -1.18
CA ASP A 149 2.50 17.95 -1.35
C ASP A 149 2.95 19.20 -2.08
N ILE A 150 2.26 19.54 -3.17
CA ILE A 150 2.51 20.76 -3.94
C ILE A 150 1.22 21.54 -3.97
N ARG A 151 1.26 22.78 -3.47
CA ARG A 151 0.07 23.60 -3.36
C ARG A 151 -0.54 23.88 -4.72
N SER A 152 -1.86 23.80 -4.79
CA SER A 152 -2.64 24.10 -5.99
C SER A 152 -2.48 25.53 -6.50
N SER A 153 -1.96 26.44 -5.66
CA SER A 153 -1.60 27.80 -6.07
C SER A 153 -0.50 27.85 -7.14
N VAL A 154 0.30 26.79 -7.30
CA VAL A 154 1.28 26.67 -8.39
C VAL A 154 0.56 26.20 -9.64
N GLN A 155 0.15 27.09 -10.54
CA GLN A 155 -0.71 26.71 -11.68
C GLN A 155 -0.01 25.85 -12.74
N ALA A 156 1.29 26.05 -12.98
CA ALA A 156 2.00 25.36 -14.04
C ALA A 156 2.42 23.92 -13.64
N THR A 157 1.89 22.91 -14.34
CA THR A 157 2.20 21.49 -14.12
C THR A 157 3.70 21.19 -14.19
N GLU A 158 4.41 21.77 -15.17
CA GLU A 158 5.87 21.61 -15.30
C GLU A 158 6.61 22.12 -14.06
N LYS A 159 6.16 23.23 -13.49
CA LYS A 159 6.74 23.81 -12.27
C LYS A 159 6.46 22.93 -11.06
N ARG A 160 5.23 22.37 -10.94
CA ARG A 160 4.91 21.39 -9.89
C ARG A 160 5.82 20.16 -10.01
N LEU A 161 5.95 19.59 -11.20
CA LEU A 161 6.83 18.44 -11.42
C LEU A 161 8.28 18.77 -11.09
N LEU A 162 8.80 19.94 -11.47
CA LEU A 162 10.15 20.37 -11.10
C LEU A 162 10.34 20.44 -9.57
N MET A 163 9.38 21.01 -8.84
CA MET A 163 9.40 21.05 -7.38
C MET A 163 9.37 19.65 -6.76
N ALA A 164 8.51 18.76 -7.28
CA ALA A 164 8.44 17.35 -6.86
C ALA A 164 9.79 16.65 -7.03
N ARG A 165 10.42 16.84 -8.21
CA ARG A 165 11.74 16.30 -8.53
C ARG A 165 12.81 16.79 -7.56
N MET A 166 12.84 18.09 -7.31
CA MET A 166 13.82 18.71 -6.43
C MET A 166 13.69 18.21 -4.99
N LEU A 167 12.47 18.20 -4.45
CA LEU A 167 12.22 17.71 -3.09
C LEU A 167 12.59 16.24 -2.94
N THR A 168 12.19 15.40 -3.89
CA THR A 168 12.53 13.97 -3.91
C THR A 168 14.04 13.77 -3.95
N ALA A 169 14.75 14.49 -4.85
CA ALA A 169 16.21 14.39 -4.94
C ALA A 169 16.89 14.80 -3.64
N VAL A 170 16.46 15.90 -3.01
CA VAL A 170 17.03 16.39 -1.75
C VAL A 170 16.85 15.39 -0.62
N VAL A 171 15.67 14.78 -0.51
CA VAL A 171 15.38 13.76 0.50
C VAL A 171 16.21 12.49 0.28
N LEU A 172 16.36 12.04 -0.97
CA LEU A 172 17.22 10.90 -1.31
C LEU A 172 18.70 11.19 -1.02
N GLU A 173 19.21 12.37 -1.39
CA GLU A 173 20.60 12.77 -1.09
C GLU A 173 20.84 12.83 0.42
N PHE A 174 19.89 13.36 1.19
CA PHE A 174 20.01 13.35 2.63
C PHE A 174 20.10 11.91 3.18
N ALA A 175 19.28 10.98 2.68
CA ALA A 175 19.36 9.58 3.09
C ALA A 175 20.72 8.96 2.72
N ARG A 176 21.29 9.27 1.55
CA ARG A 176 22.66 8.84 1.13
C ARG A 176 23.73 9.35 2.08
N GLU A 177 23.61 10.60 2.53
CA GLU A 177 24.57 11.17 3.49
C GLU A 177 24.48 10.48 4.85
N GLN A 178 23.29 10.06 5.26
CA GLN A 178 23.10 9.37 6.53
C GLN A 178 23.50 7.89 6.47
N GLN A 179 23.31 7.22 5.33
CA GLN A 179 23.45 5.77 5.18
C GLN A 179 24.03 5.41 3.80
N ARG A 180 24.99 4.48 3.78
CA ARG A 180 25.63 4.05 2.52
C ARG A 180 24.68 3.27 1.61
N LYS A 181 23.74 2.53 2.18
CA LYS A 181 22.72 1.75 1.46
C LYS A 181 21.38 1.91 2.15
N PHE A 182 20.36 2.19 1.36
CA PHE A 182 18.98 2.24 1.80
C PHE A 182 18.06 1.95 0.61
N PHE A 183 16.82 1.61 0.93
CA PHE A 183 15.73 1.59 -0.03
C PHE A 183 14.76 2.72 0.30
N ALA A 184 14.37 3.49 -0.70
CA ALA A 184 13.29 4.46 -0.54
C ALA A 184 11.96 3.82 -0.91
N ILE A 185 10.93 4.02 -0.10
CA ILE A 185 9.59 3.48 -0.30
C ILE A 185 8.60 4.64 -0.27
N VAL A 186 7.60 4.59 -1.13
CA VAL A 186 6.51 5.57 -1.19
C VAL A 186 5.20 4.85 -1.47
N ALA A 187 4.11 5.33 -0.87
CA ALA A 187 2.77 4.90 -1.25
C ALA A 187 2.45 5.40 -2.67
N SER A 188 1.92 4.52 -3.51
CA SER A 188 1.47 4.88 -4.84
C SER A 188 0.25 5.82 -4.73
N PRO A 189 0.29 7.05 -5.28
CA PRO A 189 -0.82 7.99 -5.16
C PRO A 189 -2.13 7.50 -5.79
N GLU A 190 -2.04 6.59 -6.77
CA GLU A 190 -3.23 5.95 -7.36
C GLU A 190 -3.89 4.93 -6.43
N ASP A 191 -3.14 4.41 -5.46
CA ASP A 191 -3.56 3.31 -4.58
C ASP A 191 -3.78 3.77 -3.12
N ASP A 192 -3.40 5.00 -2.77
CA ASP A 192 -3.56 5.59 -1.43
C ASP A 192 -4.91 6.32 -1.30
N GLU A 193 -5.91 5.63 -0.74
CA GLU A 193 -7.23 6.22 -0.44
C GLU A 193 -7.21 7.25 0.69
N ARG A 194 -6.22 7.23 1.60
CA ARG A 194 -6.21 8.17 2.74
C ARG A 194 -5.98 9.60 2.27
N ALA A 195 -5.19 9.78 1.22
CA ALA A 195 -5.03 11.06 0.54
C ALA A 195 -6.36 11.60 0.00
N TRP A 196 -7.34 10.73 -0.27
CA TRP A 196 -8.66 11.12 -0.76
C TRP A 196 -9.69 11.26 0.36
N GLU A 197 -9.69 10.43 1.40
CA GLU A 197 -10.70 10.52 2.47
C GLU A 197 -10.58 11.79 3.32
N GLU A 198 -9.36 12.20 3.70
CA GLU A 198 -9.17 13.46 4.45
C GLU A 198 -9.46 14.69 3.59
N ASP A 199 -9.11 14.65 2.30
CA ASP A 199 -9.28 15.80 1.42
C ASP A 199 -10.72 15.88 0.89
N ILE A 200 -11.42 14.78 0.55
CA ILE A 200 -12.81 14.81 0.07
C ILE A 200 -13.77 15.37 1.11
N TYR A 201 -13.53 15.14 2.42
CA TYR A 201 -14.41 15.65 3.47
C TYR A 201 -14.28 17.17 3.67
N TYR A 202 -13.18 17.79 3.23
CA TYR A 202 -12.94 19.24 3.44
C TYR A 202 -12.68 20.06 2.16
N ARG A 203 -12.35 19.42 1.02
CA ARG A 203 -12.12 20.01 -0.29
C ARG A 203 -12.45 19.01 -1.41
N ARG A 204 -13.42 19.35 -2.27
CA ARG A 204 -13.42 18.77 -3.62
C ARG A 204 -12.08 19.09 -4.29
N PRO A 205 -11.29 18.09 -4.70
CA PRO A 205 -10.08 18.33 -5.47
C PRO A 205 -10.45 19.16 -6.68
N LEU A 206 -9.74 20.26 -6.93
CA LEU A 206 -9.94 21.01 -8.17
C LEU A 206 -9.63 20.06 -9.35
N PRO A 207 -10.27 20.23 -10.53
CA PRO A 207 -9.97 19.40 -11.70
C PRO A 207 -8.47 19.30 -12.03
N GLN A 208 -7.74 20.39 -11.77
CA GLN A 208 -6.29 20.48 -11.93
C GLN A 208 -5.51 19.57 -10.96
N ASP A 209 -6.03 19.37 -9.75
CA ASP A 209 -5.41 18.50 -8.75
C ASP A 209 -5.69 17.02 -9.07
N GLN A 210 -6.84 16.69 -9.68
CA GLN A 210 -7.10 15.34 -10.19
C GLN A 210 -6.13 14.96 -11.33
N GLU A 211 -5.88 15.87 -12.28
CA GLU A 211 -4.89 15.63 -13.34
C GLU A 211 -3.49 15.45 -12.78
N PHE A 212 -3.10 16.27 -11.78
CA PHE A 212 -1.79 16.15 -11.16
C PHE A 212 -1.64 14.86 -10.34
N CYS A 213 -2.67 14.43 -9.61
CA CYS A 213 -2.69 13.15 -8.91
C CYS A 213 -2.59 11.97 -9.88
N ALA A 214 -3.26 12.04 -11.04
CA ALA A 214 -3.13 11.04 -12.10
C ALA A 214 -1.70 10.98 -12.69
N LEU A 215 -0.92 12.05 -12.59
CA LEU A 215 0.50 12.08 -12.95
C LEU A 215 1.40 11.52 -11.83
N GLY A 216 0.91 11.38 -10.60
CA GLY A 216 1.68 10.99 -9.41
C GLY A 216 2.38 9.64 -9.57
N SER A 217 1.66 8.58 -9.95
CA SER A 217 2.27 7.26 -10.20
C SER A 217 3.30 7.30 -11.33
N ARG A 218 2.99 8.02 -12.41
CA ARG A 218 3.92 8.18 -13.54
C ARG A 218 5.17 8.96 -13.13
N PHE A 219 5.04 9.95 -12.26
CA PHE A 219 6.17 10.67 -11.68
C PHE A 219 7.10 9.70 -10.97
N TRP A 220 6.61 8.91 -10.02
CA TRP A 220 7.45 7.94 -9.30
C TRP A 220 8.11 6.92 -10.23
N GLN A 221 7.38 6.42 -11.23
CA GLN A 221 7.92 5.50 -12.24
C GLN A 221 9.04 6.13 -13.10
N LEU A 222 8.87 7.38 -13.53
CA LEU A 222 9.91 8.13 -14.24
C LEU A 222 11.13 8.37 -13.34
N HIS A 223 10.91 8.47 -12.04
CA HIS A 223 11.94 8.54 -11.00
C HIS A 223 12.48 7.18 -10.55
N ARG A 224 12.23 6.15 -11.36
CA ARG A 224 12.77 4.79 -11.19
C ARG A 224 12.31 4.07 -9.92
N PHE A 225 11.22 4.53 -9.31
CA PHE A 225 10.49 3.74 -8.33
C PHE A 225 9.72 2.63 -9.06
N ARG A 226 9.66 1.44 -8.46
CA ARG A 226 8.95 0.27 -8.99
C ARG A 226 8.19 -0.43 -7.89
N ARG A 227 7.02 -0.98 -8.20
CA ARG A 227 6.10 -1.61 -7.26
C ARG A 227 6.73 -2.79 -6.55
N ILE A 228 6.50 -2.86 -5.24
CA ILE A 228 6.85 -4.00 -4.40
C ILE A 228 5.70 -5.01 -4.50
N GLY A 229 5.91 -6.11 -5.19
CA GLY A 229 4.87 -7.12 -5.37
C GLY A 229 3.62 -6.56 -6.06
N LEU A 230 2.46 -6.99 -5.59
CA LEU A 230 1.15 -6.38 -5.89
C LEU A 230 0.67 -5.43 -4.78
N SER A 231 1.58 -4.92 -3.95
CA SER A 231 1.25 -3.96 -2.90
C SER A 231 1.00 -2.54 -3.47
N PRO A 232 0.36 -1.64 -2.72
CA PRO A 232 0.22 -0.23 -3.09
C PRO A 232 1.52 0.58 -2.95
N PHE A 233 2.67 -0.06 -2.71
CA PHE A 233 3.94 0.63 -2.46
C PHE A 233 4.91 0.49 -3.61
N LEU A 234 5.66 1.57 -3.85
CA LEU A 234 6.76 1.61 -4.81
C LEU A 234 8.08 1.74 -4.06
N ALA A 235 9.10 1.01 -4.49
CA ALA A 235 10.45 1.07 -3.95
C ALA A 235 11.46 1.63 -4.96
N PHE A 236 12.53 2.20 -4.42
CA PHE A 236 13.69 2.69 -5.14
C PHE A 236 14.96 2.22 -4.41
N THR A 237 15.98 1.88 -5.17
CA THR A 237 17.33 1.60 -4.69
C THR A 237 18.33 2.47 -5.45
N ASP A 238 19.49 2.76 -4.89
CA ASP A 238 20.57 3.45 -5.59
C ASP A 238 21.40 2.53 -6.50
N ASP A 239 21.22 1.21 -6.39
CA ASP A 239 21.93 0.28 -7.25
C ASP A 239 21.50 0.46 -8.72
N ILE A 240 22.47 0.89 -9.55
CA ILE A 240 22.26 1.12 -10.98
C ILE A 240 22.08 -0.18 -11.75
N ASN A 241 22.60 -1.29 -11.22
CA ASN A 241 22.51 -2.61 -11.84
C ASN A 241 21.29 -3.40 -11.32
N HIS A 242 20.47 -2.79 -10.47
CA HIS A 242 19.30 -3.47 -9.94
C HIS A 242 18.31 -3.83 -11.07
N PRO A 243 17.74 -5.04 -11.10
CA PRO A 243 16.82 -5.46 -12.15
C PRO A 243 15.59 -4.54 -12.32
N SER A 244 15.21 -3.81 -11.27
CA SER A 244 14.11 -2.83 -11.31
C SER A 244 14.34 -1.69 -12.32
N ARG A 245 15.60 -1.43 -12.71
CA ARG A 245 15.93 -0.43 -13.73
C ARG A 245 15.52 -0.84 -15.15
N ALA A 246 15.45 -2.14 -15.42
CA ALA A 246 15.10 -2.69 -16.71
C ALA A 246 13.58 -2.77 -16.94
N LEU A 247 12.77 -2.59 -15.88
CA LEU A 247 11.30 -2.62 -16.00
C LEU A 247 10.80 -1.38 -16.77
N ILE A 248 10.16 -1.65 -17.91
CA ILE A 248 9.55 -0.65 -18.80
C ILE A 248 8.23 -0.18 -18.19
N ASP A 249 7.32 -1.12 -17.92
CA ASP A 249 6.04 -0.88 -17.30
C ASP A 249 5.95 -1.59 -15.96
N ASP A 250 5.23 -0.95 -15.05
CA ASP A 250 4.90 -1.51 -13.75
C ASP A 250 3.50 -2.11 -13.78
N PHE A 251 3.26 -3.14 -12.97
CA PHE A 251 1.93 -3.70 -12.85
C PHE A 251 1.00 -2.65 -12.24
N ARG A 252 -0.09 -2.31 -12.94
CA ARG A 252 -1.10 -1.38 -12.42
C ARG A 252 -2.15 -2.16 -11.65
N LEU A 253 -2.45 -1.70 -10.45
CA LEU A 253 -3.57 -2.24 -9.71
C LEU A 253 -4.88 -1.79 -10.36
N PRO A 254 -5.94 -2.63 -10.34
CA PRO A 254 -7.27 -2.19 -10.71
C PRO A 254 -7.65 -0.97 -9.89
N ARG A 255 -8.08 0.11 -10.55
CA ARG A 255 -8.46 1.35 -9.84
C ARG A 255 -9.62 1.05 -8.89
N LYS A 256 -9.44 1.42 -7.62
CA LYS A 256 -10.52 1.40 -6.63
C LYS A 256 -11.68 2.29 -7.06
N ARG A 257 -12.90 1.86 -6.73
CA ARG A 257 -14.06 2.74 -6.63
C ARG A 257 -14.15 3.15 -5.17
N ALA A 258 -14.05 4.44 -4.87
CA ALA A 258 -14.22 4.95 -3.52
C ALA A 258 -15.57 4.48 -2.98
N ALA A 259 -15.54 3.74 -1.87
CA ALA A 259 -16.73 3.30 -1.18
C ALA A 259 -17.35 4.49 -0.43
N SER A 260 -18.65 4.71 -0.60
CA SER A 260 -19.35 5.76 0.17
C SER A 260 -19.42 5.37 1.66
N ALA A 261 -19.63 6.33 2.56
CA ALA A 261 -19.83 6.03 3.99
C ALA A 261 -20.95 4.99 4.22
N LEU A 262 -22.03 5.07 3.43
CA LEU A 262 -23.11 4.08 3.43
C LEU A 262 -22.61 2.67 3.11
N VAL A 263 -21.68 2.54 2.16
CA VAL A 263 -21.06 1.27 1.81
C VAL A 263 -20.22 0.74 2.97
N GLN A 264 -19.46 1.59 3.66
CA GLN A 264 -18.64 1.15 4.81
C GLN A 264 -19.49 0.66 5.98
N ASP A 265 -20.57 1.36 6.30
CA ASP A 265 -21.50 0.96 7.36
C ASP A 265 -22.12 -0.41 7.03
N TRP A 266 -22.57 -0.58 5.78
CA TRP A 266 -23.11 -1.85 5.31
C TRP A 266 -22.08 -2.98 5.31
N MET A 267 -20.84 -2.72 4.85
CA MET A 267 -19.78 -3.73 4.84
C MET A 267 -19.37 -4.16 6.27
N SER A 268 -19.45 -3.24 7.24
CA SER A 268 -19.22 -3.56 8.66
C SER A 268 -20.33 -4.46 9.21
N GLU A 269 -21.58 -4.22 8.84
CA GLU A 269 -22.71 -5.10 9.17
C GLU A 269 -22.56 -6.49 8.52
N VAL A 270 -22.17 -6.53 7.25
CA VAL A 270 -21.86 -7.78 6.52
C VAL A 270 -20.78 -8.58 7.24
N GLU A 271 -19.68 -7.95 7.65
CA GLU A 271 -18.61 -8.62 8.39
C GLU A 271 -19.10 -9.17 9.73
N SER A 272 -19.94 -8.41 10.45
CA SER A 272 -20.57 -8.86 11.70
C SER A 272 -21.48 -10.07 11.49
N LEU A 273 -22.36 -10.04 10.48
CA LEU A 273 -23.28 -11.14 10.15
C LEU A 273 -22.52 -12.39 9.69
N LEU A 274 -21.49 -12.22 8.85
CA LEU A 274 -20.64 -13.33 8.41
C LEU A 274 -19.73 -13.86 9.51
N SER A 275 -19.49 -13.11 10.58
CA SER A 275 -18.80 -13.61 11.77
C SER A 275 -19.75 -14.32 12.75
N GLY A 276 -21.06 -14.11 12.60
CA GLY A 276 -22.12 -14.65 13.44
C GLY A 276 -22.53 -16.10 13.17
N ARG A 277 -23.75 -16.48 13.59
CA ARG A 277 -24.33 -17.82 13.43
C ARG A 277 -25.04 -17.98 12.08
N ALA A 278 -25.46 -19.20 11.74
CA ALA A 278 -26.04 -19.49 10.42
C ALA A 278 -27.29 -18.66 10.07
N LEU A 279 -28.12 -18.28 11.06
CA LEU A 279 -29.32 -17.47 10.86
C LEU A 279 -29.02 -16.06 10.30
N ASP A 280 -27.79 -15.58 10.50
CA ASP A 280 -27.39 -14.21 10.13
C ASP A 280 -27.20 -14.05 8.62
N PHE A 281 -27.03 -15.15 7.87
CA PHE A 281 -26.89 -15.14 6.42
C PHE A 281 -28.22 -14.84 5.69
N GLU A 282 -29.35 -15.32 6.21
CA GLU A 282 -30.67 -15.03 5.61
C GLU A 282 -31.03 -13.55 5.75
N ILE A 283 -30.71 -12.96 6.91
CA ILE A 283 -30.85 -11.51 7.17
C ILE A 283 -30.04 -10.72 6.15
N LEU A 284 -28.81 -11.15 5.89
CA LEU A 284 -27.94 -10.55 4.91
C LEU A 284 -28.50 -10.65 3.48
N LEU A 285 -29.15 -11.76 3.11
CA LEU A 285 -29.80 -11.92 1.80
C LEU A 285 -31.00 -10.98 1.61
N ILE A 286 -31.78 -10.72 2.67
CA ILE A 286 -32.88 -9.76 2.64
C ILE A 286 -32.36 -8.34 2.40
N GLY A 287 -31.19 -7.99 2.93
CA GLY A 287 -30.57 -6.67 2.72
C GLY A 287 -30.13 -6.37 1.27
N PHE A 288 -30.11 -7.36 0.35
CA PHE A 288 -29.74 -7.13 -1.06
C PHE A 288 -30.86 -6.53 -1.92
N THR A 289 -32.10 -6.44 -1.42
CA THR A 289 -33.28 -6.27 -2.27
C THR A 289 -33.81 -4.84 -2.44
N GLU A 290 -33.02 -3.79 -2.22
CA GLU A 290 -33.52 -2.41 -2.33
C GLU A 290 -32.94 -1.60 -3.50
N ASP A 291 -33.77 -0.66 -3.99
CA ASP A 291 -33.69 0.20 -5.18
C ASP A 291 -32.44 1.11 -5.26
N VAL A 292 -31.23 0.53 -5.24
CA VAL A 292 -29.98 1.29 -5.41
C VAL A 292 -29.47 1.13 -6.85
N PRO A 293 -29.05 2.22 -7.53
CA PRO A 293 -28.58 2.16 -8.92
C PRO A 293 -27.35 1.27 -9.16
N THR A 294 -26.61 0.91 -8.11
CA THR A 294 -25.54 -0.09 -8.15
C THR A 294 -25.89 -1.24 -7.22
N PRO A 295 -25.87 -2.50 -7.68
CA PRO A 295 -26.20 -3.64 -6.84
C PRO A 295 -25.26 -3.71 -5.62
N SER A 296 -25.80 -3.92 -4.43
CA SER A 296 -25.02 -3.95 -3.17
C SER A 296 -23.96 -5.06 -3.14
N TRP A 297 -24.10 -6.12 -3.94
CA TRP A 297 -23.05 -7.15 -4.06
C TRP A 297 -21.78 -6.66 -4.77
N THR A 298 -21.85 -5.56 -5.53
CA THR A 298 -20.67 -4.92 -6.15
C THR A 298 -19.91 -4.01 -5.20
N TRP A 299 -20.44 -3.79 -4.00
CA TRP A 299 -19.82 -2.91 -3.02
C TRP A 299 -18.57 -3.54 -2.42
N VAL A 300 -17.66 -2.65 -2.01
CA VAL A 300 -16.37 -3.02 -1.43
C VAL A 300 -16.12 -2.19 -0.18
N ASP A 301 -15.43 -2.75 0.81
CA ASP A 301 -15.03 -2.02 2.02
C ASP A 301 -13.83 -1.08 1.75
N SER A 302 -13.33 -0.44 2.80
CA SER A 302 -12.12 0.42 2.77
C SER A 302 -10.85 -0.33 2.35
N LYS A 303 -10.86 -1.66 2.35
CA LYS A 303 -9.78 -2.51 1.85
C LYS A 303 -10.06 -3.04 0.45
N GLY A 304 -11.13 -2.62 -0.21
CA GLY A 304 -11.53 -3.12 -1.53
C GLY A 304 -12.08 -4.56 -1.48
N MET A 305 -12.31 -5.12 -0.29
CA MET A 305 -12.85 -6.45 -0.12
C MET A 305 -14.34 -6.46 -0.41
N THR A 306 -14.76 -7.46 -1.17
CA THR A 306 -16.14 -7.70 -1.57
C THR A 306 -16.81 -8.61 -0.54
N ILE A 307 -18.13 -8.77 -0.60
CA ILE A 307 -18.81 -9.72 0.28
C ILE A 307 -18.25 -11.15 0.17
N LEU A 308 -17.83 -11.58 -1.03
CA LEU A 308 -17.23 -12.90 -1.21
C LEU A 308 -15.86 -13.01 -0.51
N HIS A 309 -15.09 -11.92 -0.44
CA HIS A 309 -13.86 -11.91 0.36
C HIS A 309 -14.16 -12.15 1.84
N HIS A 310 -15.13 -11.42 2.42
CA HIS A 310 -15.51 -11.62 3.82
C HIS A 310 -16.06 -13.03 4.07
N ALA A 311 -16.92 -13.54 3.18
CA ALA A 311 -17.50 -14.88 3.33
C ALA A 311 -16.41 -15.98 3.31
N ALA A 312 -15.42 -15.83 2.41
CA ALA A 312 -14.28 -16.72 2.32
C ALA A 312 -13.43 -16.69 3.60
N ARG A 313 -13.03 -15.48 4.04
CA ARG A 313 -12.21 -15.25 5.24
C ARG A 313 -12.84 -15.80 6.52
N SER A 314 -14.16 -15.63 6.66
CA SER A 314 -14.95 -16.18 7.77
C SER A 314 -15.31 -17.67 7.61
N ALA A 315 -14.78 -18.35 6.59
CA ALA A 315 -15.03 -19.76 6.27
C ALA A 315 -16.51 -20.15 6.23
N LYS A 316 -17.37 -19.26 5.72
CA LYS A 316 -18.80 -19.51 5.53
C LYS A 316 -19.04 -20.22 4.21
N VAL A 317 -18.81 -21.54 4.19
CA VAL A 317 -18.91 -22.40 2.99
C VAL A 317 -20.20 -22.15 2.19
N TYR A 318 -21.35 -22.13 2.85
CA TYR A 318 -22.64 -21.89 2.20
C TYR A 318 -22.73 -20.51 1.54
N ALA A 319 -22.23 -19.47 2.20
CA ALA A 319 -22.21 -18.12 1.65
C ALA A 319 -21.26 -18.03 0.45
N VAL A 320 -20.09 -18.66 0.53
CA VAL A 320 -19.13 -18.74 -0.59
C VAL A 320 -19.75 -19.41 -1.80
N ASP A 321 -20.34 -20.61 -1.64
CA ASP A 321 -20.99 -21.34 -2.73
C ASP A 321 -22.15 -20.52 -3.34
N TYR A 322 -22.98 -19.91 -2.49
CA TYR A 322 -24.08 -19.05 -2.94
C TYR A 322 -23.58 -17.87 -3.77
N PHE A 323 -22.65 -17.07 -3.25
CA PHE A 323 -22.16 -15.87 -3.94
C PHE A 323 -21.41 -16.21 -5.23
N MET A 324 -20.67 -17.32 -5.27
CA MET A 324 -20.03 -17.78 -6.51
C MET A 324 -21.04 -18.11 -7.60
N ARG A 325 -22.16 -18.73 -7.25
CA ARG A 325 -23.23 -19.08 -8.20
C ARG A 325 -24.09 -17.89 -8.59
N ALA A 326 -24.47 -17.07 -7.61
CA ALA A 326 -25.35 -15.92 -7.80
C ALA A 326 -24.63 -14.75 -8.49
N PHE A 327 -23.35 -14.53 -8.16
CA PHE A 327 -22.56 -13.40 -8.64
C PHE A 327 -21.15 -13.85 -9.09
N PRO A 328 -21.03 -14.63 -10.19
CA PRO A 328 -19.75 -15.15 -10.68
C PRO A 328 -18.61 -14.12 -10.83
N PRO A 329 -18.86 -12.84 -11.24
CA PRO A 329 -17.80 -11.84 -11.32
C PRO A 329 -17.05 -11.58 -10.01
N LEU A 330 -17.66 -11.89 -8.85
CA LEU A 330 -17.03 -11.72 -7.53
C LEU A 330 -15.77 -12.57 -7.35
N ILE A 331 -15.65 -13.68 -8.07
CA ILE A 331 -14.51 -14.62 -7.99
C ILE A 331 -13.22 -13.93 -8.47
N GLU A 332 -13.34 -13.08 -9.49
CA GLU A 332 -12.19 -12.40 -10.10
C GLU A 332 -11.95 -11.00 -9.54
N MET A 333 -12.88 -10.47 -8.73
CA MET A 333 -12.72 -9.15 -8.11
C MET A 333 -11.55 -9.17 -7.14
N ARG A 334 -10.81 -8.05 -7.11
CA ARG A 334 -9.58 -7.92 -6.34
C ARG A 334 -9.67 -6.79 -5.34
N ASP A 335 -9.13 -7.03 -4.15
CA ASP A 335 -8.99 -6.02 -3.11
C ASP A 335 -7.82 -5.04 -3.36
N ILE A 336 -7.52 -4.15 -2.43
CA ILE A 336 -6.41 -3.17 -2.58
C ILE A 336 -5.02 -3.76 -2.67
N PHE A 337 -4.87 -4.98 -2.17
CA PHE A 337 -3.63 -5.72 -2.26
C PHE A 337 -3.67 -6.63 -3.50
N ASN A 338 -4.60 -6.37 -4.42
CA ASN A 338 -4.81 -7.13 -5.65
C ASN A 338 -5.13 -8.62 -5.40
N ARG A 339 -5.66 -8.96 -4.22
CA ARG A 339 -6.00 -10.34 -3.84
C ARG A 339 -7.40 -10.66 -4.33
N THR A 340 -7.57 -11.81 -4.96
CA THR A 340 -8.89 -12.43 -5.14
C THR A 340 -9.43 -12.94 -3.81
N PRO A 341 -10.72 -13.34 -3.70
CA PRO A 341 -11.22 -13.98 -2.49
C PRO A 341 -10.41 -15.21 -2.08
N LEU A 342 -9.91 -15.99 -3.05
CA LEU A 342 -9.02 -17.13 -2.80
C LEU A 342 -7.67 -16.67 -2.23
N ASP A 343 -7.04 -15.68 -2.85
CA ASP A 343 -5.74 -15.15 -2.38
C ASP A 343 -5.87 -14.57 -0.96
N ALA A 344 -6.98 -13.88 -0.66
CA ALA A 344 -7.25 -13.31 0.65
C ALA A 344 -7.43 -14.39 1.73
N LEU A 345 -8.14 -15.47 1.39
CA LEU A 345 -8.34 -16.64 2.26
C LEU A 345 -7.01 -17.35 2.60
N LEU A 346 -6.20 -17.64 1.58
CA LEU A 346 -4.91 -18.32 1.76
C LEU A 346 -3.95 -17.49 2.62
N ASN A 347 -3.97 -16.18 2.41
CA ASN A 347 -3.11 -15.23 3.09
C ASN A 347 -3.41 -15.11 4.60
N GLU A 348 -4.69 -15.16 4.99
CA GLU A 348 -5.06 -15.12 6.41
C GLU A 348 -4.53 -16.33 7.19
N ARG A 349 -4.35 -17.48 6.53
CA ARG A 349 -3.88 -18.73 7.16
C ARG A 349 -2.42 -19.07 6.86
N GLU A 350 -1.72 -18.38 5.95
CA GLU A 350 -0.24 -18.48 5.88
C GLU A 350 0.42 -18.03 7.20
N VAL A 351 -0.23 -17.14 7.97
CA VAL A 351 0.20 -16.79 9.34
C VAL A 351 0.02 -17.95 10.33
N GLU A 352 -0.93 -18.84 10.06
CA GLU A 352 -1.17 -20.06 10.84
C GLU A 352 -0.58 -21.30 10.18
N THR A 353 0.38 -21.16 9.26
CA THR A 353 1.00 -22.31 8.58
C THR A 353 1.36 -23.34 9.63
N ILE A 354 0.63 -24.45 9.53
CA ILE A 354 0.70 -25.68 10.30
C ILE A 354 2.15 -25.92 10.72
N VAL A 355 2.50 -25.43 11.91
CA VAL A 355 3.70 -25.88 12.58
C VAL A 355 3.33 -27.26 13.06
N CYS A 356 3.57 -28.28 12.23
CA CYS A 356 3.77 -29.63 12.71
C CYS A 356 5.03 -29.60 13.59
N THR A 357 4.93 -29.07 14.81
CA THR A 357 5.91 -29.40 15.84
C THR A 357 5.74 -30.89 16.07
N PHE A 358 6.79 -31.65 15.78
CA PHE A 358 6.80 -33.11 15.76
C PHE A 358 6.44 -33.79 17.09
N GLU A 359 6.04 -33.06 18.12
CA GLU A 359 5.91 -33.61 19.46
C GLU A 359 4.52 -33.55 20.09
N GLU A 360 3.60 -32.64 19.77
CA GLU A 360 2.25 -32.67 20.41
C GLU A 360 1.14 -32.16 19.46
N ASP A 361 0.08 -32.97 19.32
CA ASP A 361 -1.19 -32.77 18.59
C ASP A 361 -1.14 -32.44 17.09
N ILE A 362 -1.46 -33.45 16.26
CA ILE A 362 -1.84 -33.26 14.84
C ILE A 362 -3.15 -32.47 14.81
N ARG A 363 -3.06 -31.14 14.67
CA ARG A 363 -4.24 -30.32 14.35
C ARG A 363 -4.64 -30.59 12.91
N PHE A 364 -5.76 -31.28 12.73
CA PHE A 364 -6.39 -31.39 11.43
C PHE A 364 -6.75 -29.99 10.90
N PRO A 365 -6.63 -29.75 9.60
CA PRO A 365 -7.03 -28.47 9.01
C PRO A 365 -8.53 -28.26 9.23
N ASP A 366 -8.92 -27.02 9.52
CA ASP A 366 -10.34 -26.66 9.61
C ASP A 366 -10.99 -26.90 8.24
N TRP A 367 -11.87 -27.91 8.20
CA TRP A 367 -12.46 -28.42 6.96
C TRP A 367 -13.33 -27.38 6.25
N LYS A 368 -13.84 -26.37 6.97
CA LYS A 368 -14.58 -25.26 6.38
C LYS A 368 -13.67 -24.44 5.46
N TYR A 369 -12.44 -24.18 5.88
CA TYR A 369 -11.45 -23.48 5.06
C TYR A 369 -11.01 -24.30 3.86
N VAL A 370 -10.73 -25.59 4.09
CA VAL A 370 -10.38 -26.52 3.01
C VAL A 370 -11.48 -26.52 1.95
N THR A 371 -12.74 -26.61 2.37
CA THR A 371 -13.89 -26.57 1.45
C THR A 371 -14.00 -25.23 0.71
N CYS A 372 -13.84 -24.09 1.39
CA CYS A 372 -13.82 -22.78 0.72
C CYS A 372 -12.68 -22.67 -0.31
N ILE A 373 -11.49 -23.20 0.00
CA ILE A 373 -10.37 -23.27 -0.96
C ILE A 373 -10.75 -24.12 -2.15
N GLY A 374 -11.37 -25.29 -1.94
CA GLY A 374 -11.86 -26.16 -3.00
C GLY A 374 -12.84 -25.46 -3.93
N LEU A 375 -13.87 -24.82 -3.34
CA LEU A 375 -14.85 -24.04 -4.09
C LEU A 375 -14.17 -22.93 -4.91
N LEU A 376 -13.40 -22.05 -4.27
CA LEU A 376 -12.81 -20.89 -4.92
C LEU A 376 -11.70 -21.23 -5.94
N SER A 377 -11.01 -22.36 -5.76
CA SER A 377 -10.02 -22.85 -6.72
C SER A 377 -10.62 -23.70 -7.85
N GLY A 378 -11.91 -24.07 -7.74
CA GLY A 378 -12.54 -25.03 -8.65
C GLY A 378 -12.00 -26.46 -8.50
N THR A 379 -11.36 -26.79 -7.37
CA THR A 379 -10.79 -28.11 -7.11
C THR A 379 -11.80 -28.98 -6.37
N GLU A 380 -12.03 -30.20 -6.86
CA GLU A 380 -12.84 -31.19 -6.17
C GLU A 380 -12.10 -31.73 -4.94
N ILE A 381 -12.66 -31.49 -3.74
CA ILE A 381 -12.10 -31.98 -2.48
C ILE A 381 -12.93 -33.15 -1.95
N TYR A 382 -12.44 -34.36 -2.15
CA TYR A 382 -13.11 -35.57 -1.67
C TYR A 382 -12.97 -35.70 -0.15
N GLN A 383 -14.07 -35.51 0.58
CA GLN A 383 -14.12 -35.79 2.02
C GLN A 383 -14.45 -37.27 2.28
N PRO A 384 -13.75 -37.95 3.22
CA PRO A 384 -14.28 -39.14 3.87
C PRO A 384 -15.41 -38.71 4.80
N LEU A 385 -16.65 -39.07 4.44
CA LEU A 385 -17.88 -38.71 5.15
C LEU A 385 -17.86 -39.13 6.63
N SER A 386 -17.81 -38.16 7.54
CA SER A 386 -18.53 -38.19 8.82
C SER A 386 -18.96 -36.76 9.17
N LEU A 387 -20.16 -36.39 8.70
CA LEU A 387 -20.81 -35.11 8.92
C LEU A 387 -21.61 -35.13 10.23
N GLU A 388 -20.94 -35.16 11.39
CA GLU A 388 -21.63 -35.10 12.69
C GLU A 388 -21.67 -33.70 13.33
N ASP A 389 -20.95 -32.69 12.78
CA ASP A 389 -20.86 -31.34 13.38
C ASP A 389 -21.56 -30.22 12.59
N PHE A 390 -22.57 -30.56 11.78
CA PHE A 390 -23.44 -29.52 11.18
C PHE A 390 -24.67 -29.32 12.08
N ASP A 391 -24.75 -28.14 12.70
CA ASP A 391 -25.83 -27.68 13.62
C ASP A 391 -27.25 -27.62 13.01
N ASN A 392 -27.52 -28.29 11.88
CA ASN A 392 -28.88 -28.47 11.35
C ASN A 392 -28.98 -29.73 10.45
N PRO A 393 -29.65 -30.81 10.88
CA PRO A 393 -29.54 -32.13 10.25
C PRO A 393 -30.49 -32.39 9.06
N THR A 394 -31.18 -31.38 8.49
CA THR A 394 -32.24 -31.65 7.50
C THR A 394 -31.91 -31.46 6.03
N ASP A 395 -30.71 -31.00 5.65
CA ASP A 395 -30.32 -30.90 4.24
C ASP A 395 -28.90 -31.42 3.98
N THR A 396 -28.71 -32.73 4.11
CA THR A 396 -27.59 -33.43 3.46
C THR A 396 -27.83 -33.50 1.96
N MET A 397 -27.58 -32.39 1.26
CA MET A 397 -27.47 -32.38 -0.20
C MET A 397 -26.00 -32.55 -0.60
N ALA A 398 -25.73 -33.56 -1.43
CA ALA A 398 -24.41 -33.91 -1.93
C ALA A 398 -23.70 -32.72 -2.61
N ILE A 399 -22.72 -32.12 -1.94
CA ILE A 399 -21.96 -30.96 -2.46
C ILE A 399 -20.99 -31.36 -3.60
N MET A 400 -20.79 -32.65 -3.91
CA MET A 400 -19.75 -33.07 -4.87
C MET A 400 -20.23 -33.78 -6.15
N LYS A 401 -21.54 -33.93 -6.42
CA LYS A 401 -21.99 -34.65 -7.63
C LYS A 401 -22.44 -33.77 -8.80
N THR A 402 -22.33 -32.45 -8.71
CA THR A 402 -22.91 -31.52 -9.70
C THR A 402 -21.96 -30.49 -10.30
N MET A 403 -20.65 -30.50 -9.97
CA MET A 403 -19.69 -29.64 -10.70
C MET A 403 -19.39 -30.17 -12.11
N ASP A 404 -19.56 -31.48 -12.36
CA ASP A 404 -19.12 -32.11 -13.60
C ASP A 404 -20.18 -32.17 -14.72
N ALA A 405 -21.36 -31.54 -14.53
CA ALA A 405 -22.45 -31.63 -15.50
C ALA A 405 -22.76 -30.33 -16.25
N LYS A 406 -22.21 -29.15 -15.88
CA LYS A 406 -22.58 -27.90 -16.56
C LYS A 406 -21.52 -26.79 -16.62
N TYR A 407 -20.39 -27.05 -17.28
CA TYR A 407 -19.72 -26.02 -18.10
C TYR A 407 -19.89 -26.34 -19.60
N PRO A 408 -21.03 -26.00 -20.23
CA PRO A 408 -21.05 -25.78 -21.66
C PRO A 408 -21.57 -24.38 -21.98
N ARG A 409 -20.77 -23.65 -22.78
CA ARG A 409 -21.14 -22.48 -23.63
C ARG A 409 -21.29 -21.17 -22.85
N ILE A 410 -20.38 -20.19 -22.94
CA ILE A 410 -20.03 -19.36 -24.12
C ILE A 410 -21.26 -19.09 -25.01
N MET A 411 -21.75 -17.85 -24.97
CA MET A 411 -22.89 -17.23 -25.71
C MET A 411 -24.27 -17.63 -25.17
N THR A 412 -25.12 -16.69 -24.73
CA THR A 412 -25.53 -15.41 -25.35
C THR A 412 -25.59 -14.24 -24.40
#